data_AF-A0A437UTX1-F1
#
_entry.id   AF-A0A437UTX1-F1
#
_cell.length_a   1.000
_cell.length_b   1.000
_cell.length_c   1.000
_cell.angle_alpha   90.00
_cell.angle_beta   90.00
_cell.angle_gamma   90.00
#
_symmetry.space_group_name_H-M   'P 1'
#
loop_
_entity.id
_entity.type
_entity.pdbx_description
1 polymer ?
#
loop_
_entity_poly.entity_id
_entity_poly.type
_entity_poly.pdbx_seq_one_letter_code
_entity_poly.pdbx_strand_id
1 'polypeptide(L)'
;MDLDDCTQTLESVMRAERSYPWPLGAADRRELFRLWIEANPEAVAEMEGLALAMHARGRPVSVQYLFEKQRWESSVRLNRIRFEDWAGQERTFGTEHGINHNDRHLFGLWLRERHPGMRVLLRRSILDEEDV
;
A
#
# COMPACT_ATOMS: atom_id res chain seq x y z
N MET A 1 25.79 -5.97 8.71
CA MET A 1 26.24 -5.89 7.31
C MET A 1 26.81 -7.24 6.97
N ASP A 2 26.05 -8.05 6.25
CA ASP A 2 26.55 -9.33 5.72
C ASP A 2 27.15 -9.00 4.34
N LEU A 3 28.49 -9.02 4.26
CA LEU A 3 29.24 -8.51 3.10
C LEU A 3 29.33 -9.54 1.95
N ASP A 4 28.75 -10.74 2.10
CA ASP A 4 28.97 -11.88 1.21
C ASP A 4 27.74 -12.28 0.37
N ASP A 5 26.60 -11.59 0.47
CA ASP A 5 25.41 -11.90 -0.35
C ASP A 5 25.32 -11.03 -1.61
N CYS A 6 26.12 -11.39 -2.62
CA CYS A 6 26.14 -10.76 -3.94
C CYS A 6 24.85 -10.98 -4.77
N THR A 7 23.80 -11.60 -4.21
CA THR A 7 22.49 -11.73 -4.88
C THR A 7 21.58 -10.52 -4.67
N GLN A 8 21.94 -9.63 -3.74
CA GLN A 8 21.19 -8.42 -3.46
C GLN A 8 21.49 -7.35 -4.51
N THR A 9 20.46 -6.84 -5.18
CA THR A 9 20.63 -5.73 -6.11
C THR A 9 21.05 -4.48 -5.35
N LEU A 10 21.90 -3.64 -5.96
CA LEU A 10 22.34 -2.36 -5.38
C LEU A 10 21.14 -1.50 -4.93
N GLU A 11 20.06 -1.53 -5.70
CA GLU A 11 18.80 -0.86 -5.35
C GLU A 11 18.18 -1.42 -4.05
N SER A 12 18.24 -2.74 -3.82
CA SER A 12 17.78 -3.38 -2.59
C SER A 12 18.64 -2.99 -1.39
N VAL A 13 19.96 -2.88 -1.57
CA VAL A 13 20.91 -2.49 -0.50
C VAL A 13 20.75 -1.01 -0.16
N MET A 14 20.75 -0.12 -1.16
CA MET A 14 20.52 1.32 -0.96
C MET A 14 19.13 1.61 -0.38
N ARG A 15 18.13 0.77 -0.67
CA ARG A 15 16.78 0.85 -0.09
C ARG A 15 16.76 0.37 1.37
N ALA A 16 17.53 -0.64 1.72
CA ALA A 16 17.66 -1.13 3.09
C ALA A 16 18.39 -0.12 4.01
N GLU A 17 19.33 0.67 3.46
CA GLU A 17 20.06 1.70 4.19
C GLU A 17 19.36 3.08 4.20
N ARG A 18 18.17 3.20 3.60
CA ARG A 18 17.45 4.48 3.55
C ARG A 18 16.66 4.71 4.83
N SER A 19 17.02 5.77 5.57
CA SER A 19 16.24 6.28 6.69
C SER A 19 15.10 7.18 6.20
N TYR A 20 13.89 6.94 6.69
CA TYR A 20 12.70 7.73 6.36
C TYR A 20 12.44 8.83 7.40
N PRO A 21 11.94 10.00 7.00
CA PRO A 21 11.48 11.00 7.96
C PRO A 21 10.29 10.46 8.77
N TRP A 22 10.20 10.87 10.04
CA TRP A 22 9.08 10.49 10.91
C TRP A 22 8.48 11.74 11.58
N PRO A 23 7.20 12.06 11.35
CA PRO A 23 6.20 11.28 10.59
C PRO A 23 6.45 11.24 9.07
N LEU A 24 5.98 10.18 8.40
CA LEU A 24 6.10 10.03 6.94
C LEU A 24 5.31 11.10 6.18
N GLY A 25 5.97 11.77 5.23
CA GLY A 25 5.34 12.68 4.24
C GLY A 25 4.61 11.92 3.12
N ALA A 26 3.89 12.61 2.23
CA ALA A 26 3.13 11.93 1.17
C ALA A 26 4.01 11.17 0.18
N ALA A 27 5.16 11.72 -0.21
CA ALA A 27 6.07 11.08 -1.16
C ALA A 27 6.57 9.72 -0.63
N ASP A 28 7.04 9.69 0.62
CA ASP A 28 7.52 8.47 1.27
C ASP A 28 6.41 7.43 1.45
N ARG A 29 5.18 7.88 1.77
CA ARG A 29 4.02 6.97 1.85
C ARG A 29 3.66 6.38 0.50
N ARG A 30 3.74 7.16 -0.59
CA ARG A 30 3.50 6.67 -1.96
C ARG A 30 4.55 5.61 -2.34
N GLU A 31 5.80 5.84 -1.98
CA GLU A 31 6.89 4.87 -2.18
C GLU A 31 6.66 3.58 -1.38
N LEU A 32 6.44 3.68 -0.08
CA LEU A 32 6.17 2.53 0.79
C LEU A 32 4.89 1.79 0.38
N PHE A 33 3.88 2.49 -0.13
CA PHE A 33 2.68 1.89 -0.69
C PHE A 33 2.97 1.09 -1.96
N ARG A 34 3.82 1.60 -2.86
CA ARG A 34 4.24 0.84 -4.05
C ARG A 34 4.94 -0.46 -3.64
N LEU A 35 5.87 -0.39 -2.68
CA LEU A 35 6.55 -1.57 -2.14
C LEU A 35 5.55 -2.53 -1.49
N TRP A 36 4.54 -2.02 -0.81
CA TRP A 36 3.48 -2.83 -0.23
C TRP A 36 2.67 -3.56 -1.30
N ILE A 37 2.36 -2.92 -2.45
CA ILE A 37 1.70 -3.59 -3.58
C ILE A 37 2.58 -4.72 -4.13
N GLU A 38 3.87 -4.46 -4.33
CA GLU A 38 4.84 -5.45 -4.83
C GLU A 38 4.98 -6.65 -3.89
N ALA A 39 4.93 -6.41 -2.57
CA ALA A 39 5.02 -7.45 -1.56
C ALA A 39 3.72 -8.23 -1.35
N ASN A 40 2.59 -7.77 -1.89
CA ASN A 40 1.26 -8.35 -1.68
C ASN A 40 0.51 -8.66 -2.98
N PRO A 41 1.14 -9.30 -3.99
CA PRO A 41 0.55 -9.43 -5.32
C PRO A 41 -0.78 -10.21 -5.31
N GLU A 42 -0.86 -11.30 -4.55
CA GLU A 42 -2.06 -12.15 -4.46
C GLU A 42 -3.23 -11.41 -3.80
N ALA A 43 -2.99 -10.80 -2.64
CA ALA A 43 -4.04 -10.08 -1.91
C ALA A 43 -4.51 -8.84 -2.68
N VAL A 44 -3.60 -8.15 -3.37
CA VAL A 44 -3.93 -7.03 -4.25
C VAL A 44 -4.81 -7.49 -5.40
N ALA A 45 -4.46 -8.61 -6.04
CA ALA A 45 -5.26 -9.19 -7.12
C ALA A 45 -6.66 -9.60 -6.66
N GLU A 46 -6.81 -10.20 -5.47
CA GLU A 46 -8.12 -10.53 -4.90
C GLU A 46 -8.98 -9.27 -4.67
N MET A 47 -8.42 -8.24 -4.05
CA MET A 47 -9.12 -6.98 -3.80
C MET A 47 -9.47 -6.25 -5.11
N GLU A 48 -8.57 -6.24 -6.09
CA GLU A 48 -8.80 -5.68 -7.42
C GLU A 48 -9.90 -6.45 -8.16
N GLY A 49 -9.89 -7.78 -8.10
CA GLY A 49 -10.92 -8.64 -8.68
C GLY A 49 -12.30 -8.38 -8.08
N LEU A 50 -12.39 -8.22 -6.76
CA LEU A 50 -13.63 -7.83 -6.10
C LEU A 50 -14.10 -6.44 -6.53
N ALA A 51 -13.19 -5.48 -6.64
CA ALA A 51 -13.50 -4.13 -7.10
C ALA A 51 -14.06 -4.13 -8.54
N LEU A 52 -13.43 -4.88 -9.45
CA LEU A 52 -13.90 -5.08 -10.82
C LEU A 52 -15.29 -5.73 -10.86
N ALA A 53 -15.52 -6.75 -10.04
CA ALA A 53 -16.81 -7.42 -9.96
C ALA A 53 -17.91 -6.49 -9.42
N MET A 54 -17.60 -5.56 -8.52
CA MET A 54 -18.53 -4.53 -8.07
C MET A 54 -18.80 -3.51 -9.17
N HIS A 55 -17.75 -3.05 -9.85
CA HIS A 55 -17.85 -2.09 -10.95
C HIS A 55 -18.71 -2.62 -12.11
N ALA A 56 -18.50 -3.88 -12.52
CA ALA A 56 -19.30 -4.54 -13.56
C ALA A 56 -20.80 -4.62 -13.21
N ARG A 57 -21.15 -4.58 -11.92
CA ARG A 57 -22.53 -4.54 -11.42
C ARG A 57 -23.06 -3.10 -11.24
N GLY A 58 -22.33 -2.09 -11.70
CA GLY A 58 -22.68 -0.68 -11.55
C GLY A 58 -22.57 -0.14 -10.11
N ARG A 59 -21.94 -0.89 -9.19
CA ARG A 59 -21.85 -0.51 -7.78
C ARG A 59 -20.63 0.37 -7.52
N PRO A 60 -20.73 1.37 -6.62
CA PRO A 60 -19.56 2.11 -6.17
C PRO A 60 -18.63 1.19 -5.37
N VAL A 61 -17.32 1.38 -5.53
CA VAL A 61 -16.28 0.59 -4.86
C VAL A 61 -15.84 1.30 -3.58
N SER A 62 -16.05 0.68 -2.43
CA SER A 62 -15.56 1.18 -1.13
C SER A 62 -14.24 0.49 -0.80
N VAL A 63 -13.15 1.26 -0.68
CA VAL A 63 -11.85 0.69 -0.31
C VAL A 63 -11.88 0.07 1.09
N GLN A 64 -12.61 0.68 2.03
CA GLN A 64 -12.84 0.12 3.36
C GLN A 64 -13.41 -1.30 3.27
N TYR A 65 -14.42 -1.48 2.41
CA TYR A 65 -15.07 -2.77 2.21
C TYR A 65 -14.12 -3.82 1.61
N LEU A 66 -13.26 -3.43 0.67
CA LEU A 66 -12.27 -4.36 0.09
C LEU A 66 -11.30 -4.90 1.17
N PHE A 67 -10.78 -4.02 2.02
CA PHE A 67 -9.90 -4.44 3.14
C PHE A 67 -10.64 -5.24 4.21
N GLU A 68 -11.92 -4.94 4.47
CA GLU A 68 -12.74 -5.74 5.39
C GLU A 68 -12.99 -7.14 4.84
N LYS A 69 -13.31 -7.25 3.55
CA LYS A 69 -13.42 -8.54 2.85
C LYS A 69 -12.12 -9.31 2.88
N GLN A 70 -10.99 -8.67 2.57
CA GLN A 70 -9.67 -9.30 2.67
C GLN A 70 -9.40 -9.81 4.08
N ARG A 71 -9.72 -9.01 5.11
CA ARG A 71 -9.45 -9.36 6.50
C ARG A 71 -10.24 -10.58 6.99
N TRP A 72 -11.51 -10.68 6.61
CA TRP A 72 -12.43 -11.66 7.18
C TRP A 72 -12.66 -12.88 6.30
N GLU A 73 -12.49 -12.74 4.98
CA GLU A 73 -12.89 -13.77 4.02
C GLU A 73 -11.72 -14.32 3.19
N SER A 74 -10.57 -13.63 3.15
CA SER A 74 -9.39 -14.15 2.46
C SER A 74 -8.52 -15.02 3.36
N SER A 75 -7.94 -16.06 2.77
CA SER A 75 -6.86 -16.85 3.36
C SER A 75 -5.47 -16.26 3.10
N VAL A 76 -5.36 -15.25 2.23
CA VAL A 76 -4.10 -14.62 1.85
C VAL A 76 -3.67 -13.62 2.91
N ARG A 77 -2.46 -13.81 3.44
CA ARG A 77 -1.89 -12.92 4.46
C ARG A 77 -1.31 -11.66 3.82
N LEU A 78 -1.46 -10.55 4.54
CA LEU A 78 -0.88 -9.27 4.15
C LEU A 78 0.51 -9.09 4.79
N ASN A 79 1.50 -8.90 3.94
CA ASN A 79 2.87 -8.57 4.28
C ASN A 79 2.99 -7.10 4.66
N ARG A 80 3.86 -6.84 5.65
CA ARG A 80 4.22 -5.50 6.12
C ARG A 80 5.57 -5.12 5.51
N ILE A 81 5.77 -3.84 5.21
CA ILE A 81 7.07 -3.34 4.76
C ILE A 81 7.81 -2.77 5.96
N ARG A 82 8.98 -3.31 6.27
CA ARG A 82 9.84 -2.78 7.33
C ARG A 82 10.71 -1.66 6.77
N PHE A 83 10.91 -0.60 7.55
CA PHE A 83 11.80 0.50 7.21
C PHE A 83 12.36 1.14 8.49
N GLU A 84 13.48 1.83 8.39
CA GLU A 84 14.08 2.56 9.51
C GLU A 84 13.74 4.04 9.42
N ASP A 85 13.42 4.68 10.55
CA ASP A 85 13.26 6.13 10.60
C ASP A 85 14.59 6.87 10.85
N TRP A 86 14.58 8.20 10.71
CA TRP A 86 15.74 9.06 10.94
C TRP A 86 16.36 8.95 12.35
N ALA A 87 15.66 8.38 13.32
CA ALA A 87 16.15 8.13 14.67
C ALA A 87 16.74 6.71 14.83
N GLY A 88 16.86 5.94 13.75
CA GLY A 88 17.34 4.55 13.76
C GLY A 88 16.31 3.56 14.30
N GLN A 89 15.03 3.94 14.39
CA GLN A 89 13.99 3.06 14.90
C GLN A 89 13.34 2.25 13.76
N GLU A 90 13.27 0.93 13.93
CA GLU A 90 12.52 0.07 13.01
C GLU A 90 11.01 0.37 13.09
N ARG A 91 10.41 0.61 11.94
CA ARG A 91 8.98 0.90 11.73
C ARG A 91 8.41 -0.06 10.69
N THR A 92 7.08 -0.12 10.62
CA THR A 92 6.38 -0.90 9.60
C THR A 92 5.34 -0.06 8.88
N PHE A 93 5.35 -0.13 7.56
CA PHE A 93 4.24 0.30 6.72
C PHE A 93 3.28 -0.87 6.50
N GLY A 94 2.00 -0.61 6.80
CA GLY A 94 0.97 -1.64 6.87
C GLY A 94 0.95 -2.42 8.18
N THR A 95 -0.06 -3.26 8.31
CA THR A 95 -0.39 -4.10 9.45
C THR A 95 -0.73 -5.50 8.95
N GLU A 96 -0.91 -6.46 9.86
CA GLU A 96 -1.44 -7.80 9.52
C GLU A 96 -2.84 -7.76 8.86
N HIS A 97 -3.55 -6.65 8.98
CA HIS A 97 -4.87 -6.43 8.38
C HIS A 97 -4.82 -5.47 7.18
N GLY A 98 -3.63 -5.22 6.64
CA GLY A 98 -3.40 -4.30 5.51
C GLY A 98 -2.95 -2.92 5.93
N ILE A 99 -3.19 -1.91 5.11
CA ILE A 99 -2.68 -0.55 5.36
C ILE A 99 -3.60 0.25 6.30
N ASN A 100 -3.00 1.23 6.98
CA ASN A 100 -3.71 2.12 7.89
C ASN A 100 -4.81 2.88 7.16
N HIS A 101 -5.84 3.31 7.89
CA HIS A 101 -6.99 4.00 7.32
C HIS A 101 -6.60 5.22 6.46
N ASN A 102 -5.58 5.98 6.86
CA ASN A 102 -5.10 7.15 6.11
C ASN A 102 -4.42 6.75 4.78
N ASP A 103 -3.78 5.59 4.74
CA ASP A 103 -3.05 5.10 3.56
C ASP A 103 -3.97 4.30 2.63
N ARG A 104 -5.16 3.86 3.09
CA ARG A 104 -6.21 3.26 2.22
C ARG A 104 -6.62 4.18 1.08
N HIS A 105 -6.48 5.49 1.24
CA HIS A 105 -6.68 6.43 0.16
C HIS A 105 -5.76 6.12 -1.04
N LEU A 106 -4.49 5.75 -0.81
CA LEU A 106 -3.53 5.38 -1.86
C LEU A 106 -3.99 4.17 -2.67
N PHE A 107 -4.61 3.18 -2.01
CA PHE A 107 -5.18 2.03 -2.71
C PHE A 107 -6.37 2.41 -3.60
N GLY A 108 -7.18 3.36 -3.15
CA GLY A 108 -8.27 3.88 -3.97
C GLY A 108 -7.79 4.67 -5.19
N LEU A 109 -6.71 5.47 -5.04
CA LEU A 109 -6.06 6.13 -6.17
C LEU A 109 -5.49 5.11 -7.15
N TRP A 110 -4.79 4.09 -6.66
CA TRP A 110 -4.23 3.00 -7.45
C TRP A 110 -5.30 2.27 -8.28
N LEU A 111 -6.48 1.99 -7.69
CA LEU A 111 -7.61 1.40 -8.43
C LEU A 111 -8.14 2.32 -9.53
N ARG A 112 -8.25 3.63 -9.26
CA ARG A 112 -8.75 4.61 -10.25
C ARG A 112 -7.81 4.79 -11.43
N GLU A 113 -6.51 4.77 -11.16
CA GLU A 113 -5.48 4.89 -12.19
C GLU A 113 -5.52 3.68 -13.14
N ARG A 114 -5.65 2.47 -12.58
CA ARG A 114 -5.70 1.22 -13.37
C ARG A 114 -7.02 0.98 -14.08
N HIS A 115 -8.12 1.49 -13.53
CA HIS A 115 -9.47 1.29 -14.07
C HIS A 115 -10.17 2.63 -14.27
N PRO A 116 -9.84 3.36 -15.36
CA PRO A 116 -10.48 4.63 -15.69
C PRO A 116 -12.00 4.44 -15.87
N GLY A 117 -12.79 5.05 -14.99
CA GLY A 117 -14.25 4.91 -14.97
C GLY A 117 -14.80 4.11 -13.78
N MET A 118 -13.93 3.45 -13.01
CA MET A 118 -14.34 2.84 -11.74
C MET A 118 -14.72 3.93 -10.73
N ARG A 119 -15.96 3.89 -10.24
CA ARG A 119 -16.44 4.81 -9.20
C ARG A 119 -15.96 4.36 -7.82
N VAL A 120 -14.75 4.76 -7.45
CA VAL A 120 -14.16 4.51 -6.13
C VAL A 120 -14.59 5.58 -5.13
N LEU A 121 -15.08 5.16 -3.97
CA LEU A 121 -15.44 6.03 -2.85
C LEU A 121 -14.19 6.37 -2.04
N LEU A 122 -13.59 7.51 -2.36
CA LEU A 122 -12.47 8.07 -1.60
C LEU A 122 -13.01 8.95 -0.47
N ARG A 123 -12.45 8.81 0.73
CA ARG A 123 -12.54 9.85 1.76
C ARG A 123 -11.42 10.87 1.50
N ARG A 124 -11.68 12.14 1.83
CA ARG A 124 -10.63 13.18 1.88
C ARG A 124 -9.51 12.69 2.80
N SER A 125 -8.29 12.71 2.28
CA SER A 125 -7.08 12.34 2.98
C SER A 125 -6.16 13.57 3.07
N ILE A 126 -5.32 13.59 4.10
CA ILE A 126 -4.21 14.58 4.21
C ILE A 126 -3.27 14.51 2.99
N LEU A 127 -3.29 13.40 2.26
CA LEU A 127 -2.51 13.17 1.04
C LEU A 127 -3.09 13.86 -0.20
N ASP A 128 -4.31 14.42 -0.11
CA ASP A 128 -4.95 15.21 -1.19
C ASP A 128 -4.48 16.69 -1.19
N GLU A 129 -3.85 17.17 -0.12
CA GLU A 129 -3.53 18.60 0.09
C GLU A 129 -2.12 19.01 -0.38
N GLU A 130 -1.27 18.07 -0.81
CA GLU A 130 0.11 18.34 -1.27
C GLU A 130 0.23 18.57 -2.79
N ASP A 131 -0.88 18.81 -3.49
CA ASP A 131 -0.92 19.22 -4.91
C ASP A 131 -1.42 20.69 -5.04
N VAL A 132 -0.67 21.64 -4.47
CA VAL A 132 -0.80 23.09 -4.75
C VAL A 132 0.57 23.76 -4.86
#